data_AF-A0A1V4EJF9-F1
#
_entry.id   AF-A0A1V4EJF9-F1
#
_cell.length_a   1.000
_cell.length_b   1.000
_cell.length_c   1.000
_cell.angle_alpha   90.00
_cell.angle_beta   90.00
_cell.angle_gamma   90.00
#
_symmetry.space_group_name_H-M   'P 1'
#
loop_
_entity.id
_entity.type
_entity.pdbx_description
1 polymer ?
#
loop_
_entity_poly.entity_id
_entity_poly.type
_entity_poly.pdbx_seq_one_letter_code
_entity_poly.pdbx_strand_id
1 'polypeptide(L)'
;MPRLHSLIAGLGALSALAAPMLHPHPSGSTDRVTPGAVRVESSSHVRITLLDDRGVIKQLARDYDVDLAKGSGFTVTPDGVVVTATQVVQAADDPRVYAANRVFAEYFKVKIPADFKRHSLDDADLDRRLQACYPPQQTDSTCIADVTTNVSVYPYLDPPPAGGLPAQILTTGSSPAAPAVLKVTKGGEKQSLPTVPLGTALGAAVESLDVMSLPGRPSAKLPPKLDTAHLDPPGGRTFKERDKVAKLLDDGASGAALIDDGRSEVVGFVSGGGDEPVTITPADDIRSALVAAGVTPRRGPVDVVYENALASYHNKLYSGAIPALQQVLNLRPDHAVAADHLRVAQSKAGTAEDAGAKPLARPTTAAQPKSSVPPYVWAAGASWSSPCWPWGWCCCAAEAPPHGPTETAGRNRDLTGTASPAPGSPHRGTSRARPGPTRPGRTPGRRTP
;
A
#
# COMPACT_ATOMS: atom_id res chain seq x y z
N MET A 1 -47.47 -63.52 18.67
CA MET A 1 -48.43 -62.38 18.69
C MET A 1 -47.88 -61.34 19.66
N PRO A 2 -48.00 -60.00 19.46
CA PRO A 2 -48.52 -59.19 18.32
C PRO A 2 -47.36 -58.50 17.53
N ARG A 3 -47.38 -58.22 16.22
CA ARG A 3 -48.20 -57.37 15.31
C ARG A 3 -48.17 -55.86 15.59
N LEU A 4 -47.58 -55.09 14.64
CA LEU A 4 -47.98 -53.75 14.11
C LEU A 4 -46.87 -53.28 13.12
N HIS A 5 -47.04 -53.34 11.79
CA HIS A 5 -47.77 -52.45 10.83
C HIS A 5 -47.02 -51.16 10.41
N SER A 6 -47.15 -50.85 9.11
CA SER A 6 -46.80 -49.60 8.38
C SER A 6 -45.38 -49.56 7.81
N LEU A 7 -45.09 -49.70 6.50
CA LEU A 7 -45.71 -49.21 5.26
C LEU A 7 -45.73 -47.67 5.17
N ILE A 8 -44.61 -47.07 4.72
CA ILE A 8 -44.60 -45.82 3.93
C ILE A 8 -43.54 -45.98 2.83
N ALA A 9 -44.01 -46.30 1.63
CA ALA A 9 -43.30 -46.08 0.40
C ALA A 9 -43.48 -44.60 0.02
N GLY A 10 -42.37 -43.86 -0.06
CA GLY A 10 -42.32 -42.48 -0.49
C GLY A 10 -41.05 -42.24 -1.28
N LEU A 11 -40.98 -42.81 -2.50
CA LEU A 11 -39.94 -42.48 -3.47
C LEU A 11 -40.27 -41.10 -4.07
N GLY A 12 -39.91 -40.05 -3.34
CA GLY A 12 -39.86 -38.70 -3.87
C GLY A 12 -38.64 -38.56 -4.78
N ALA A 13 -38.89 -38.49 -6.09
CA ALA A 13 -37.88 -38.12 -7.07
C ALA A 13 -37.39 -36.69 -6.77
N LEU A 14 -36.26 -36.57 -6.08
CA LEU A 14 -35.45 -35.36 -6.11
C LEU A 14 -34.82 -35.27 -7.49
N SER A 15 -35.52 -34.56 -8.38
CA SER A 15 -34.92 -33.98 -9.57
C SER A 15 -33.75 -33.12 -9.10
N ALA A 16 -32.54 -33.66 -9.19
CA ALA A 16 -31.32 -32.90 -9.12
C ALA A 16 -31.37 -31.87 -10.25
N LEU A 17 -31.83 -30.66 -9.92
CA LEU A 17 -31.52 -29.47 -10.70
C LEU A 17 -29.99 -29.38 -10.69
N ALA A 18 -29.37 -29.91 -11.73
CA ALA A 18 -28.00 -29.61 -12.07
C ALA A 18 -27.94 -28.09 -12.19
N ALA A 19 -27.40 -27.45 -11.15
CA ALA A 19 -27.00 -26.06 -11.25
C ALA A 19 -26.13 -25.97 -12.52
N PRO A 20 -26.42 -25.03 -13.44
CA PRO A 20 -25.56 -24.83 -14.58
C PRO A 20 -24.15 -24.66 -14.04
N MET A 21 -23.22 -25.48 -14.53
CA MET A 21 -21.82 -25.36 -14.20
C MET A 21 -21.45 -23.88 -14.39
N LEU A 22 -21.21 -23.19 -13.27
CA LEU A 22 -20.63 -21.87 -13.30
C LEU A 22 -19.36 -22.01 -14.12
N HIS A 23 -19.33 -21.30 -15.26
CA HIS A 23 -18.16 -21.11 -16.08
C HIS A 23 -16.95 -20.81 -15.18
N PRO A 24 -15.72 -21.21 -15.57
CA PRO A 24 -14.52 -20.75 -14.89
C PRO A 24 -14.64 -19.23 -14.74
N HIS A 25 -14.52 -18.75 -13.50
CA HIS A 25 -14.59 -17.32 -13.20
C HIS A 25 -13.67 -16.61 -14.21
N PRO A 26 -14.09 -15.48 -14.82
CA PRO A 26 -13.15 -14.67 -15.57
C PRO A 26 -11.95 -14.45 -14.64
N SER A 27 -10.80 -14.97 -15.07
CA SER A 27 -9.46 -14.93 -14.46
C SER A 27 -9.37 -13.97 -13.28
N GLY A 28 -8.98 -14.49 -12.11
CA GLY A 28 -9.15 -13.87 -10.82
C GLY A 28 -8.54 -12.48 -10.74
N SER A 29 -9.38 -11.50 -11.03
CA SER A 29 -9.02 -10.09 -11.17
C SER A 29 -8.10 -9.62 -10.05
N THR A 30 -6.92 -9.16 -10.46
CA THR A 30 -5.98 -8.39 -9.64
C THR A 30 -6.66 -7.18 -8.99
N ASP A 31 -7.83 -6.73 -9.48
CA ASP A 31 -8.66 -5.68 -8.87
C ASP A 31 -8.96 -5.95 -7.39
N ARG A 32 -9.02 -7.20 -6.94
CA ARG A 32 -9.22 -7.50 -5.51
C ARG A 32 -8.02 -7.10 -4.65
N VAL A 33 -6.82 -7.09 -5.21
CA VAL A 33 -5.55 -6.80 -4.53
C VAL A 33 -5.12 -5.35 -4.76
N THR A 34 -5.32 -4.81 -5.96
CA THR A 34 -4.88 -3.49 -6.40
C THR A 34 -5.17 -2.34 -5.43
N PRO A 35 -6.37 -2.24 -4.80
CA PRO A 35 -6.66 -1.18 -3.84
C PRO A 35 -5.76 -1.20 -2.59
N GLY A 36 -5.27 -2.38 -2.20
CA GLY A 36 -4.39 -2.55 -1.04
C GLY A 36 -2.93 -2.22 -1.34
N ALA A 37 -2.57 -1.89 -2.58
CA ALA A 37 -1.22 -1.51 -2.98
C ALA A 37 -0.79 -0.21 -2.30
N VAL A 38 0.45 -0.20 -1.80
CA VAL A 38 1.06 1.02 -1.25
C VAL A 38 2.49 1.17 -1.74
N ARG A 39 2.94 2.41 -1.82
CA ARG A 39 4.35 2.74 -1.94
C ARG A 39 4.89 3.10 -0.56
N VAL A 40 6.10 2.66 -0.25
CA VAL A 40 6.78 2.99 1.00
C VAL A 40 8.04 3.77 0.65
N GLU A 41 8.21 4.92 1.32
CA GLU A 41 9.44 5.72 1.25
C GLU A 41 9.98 5.86 2.68
N SER A 42 11.27 5.63 2.85
CA SER A 42 11.98 5.87 4.11
C SER A 42 13.03 6.96 3.93
N SER A 43 13.14 7.81 4.94
CA SER A 43 14.19 8.80 5.07
C SER A 43 14.77 8.76 6.48
N SER A 44 15.95 9.34 6.67
CA SER A 44 16.54 9.54 7.98
C SER A 44 16.73 11.02 8.25
N HIS A 45 16.29 11.44 9.42
CA HIS A 45 16.71 12.69 10.01
C HIS A 45 17.97 12.44 10.83
N VAL A 46 19.08 13.05 10.43
CA VAL A 46 20.36 12.92 11.13
C VAL A 46 20.73 14.25 11.76
N ARG A 47 20.79 14.27 13.08
CA ARG A 47 21.36 15.37 13.84
C ARG A 47 22.81 15.06 14.14
N ILE A 48 23.74 15.79 13.53
CA ILE A 48 25.18 15.58 13.70
C ILE A 48 25.85 16.79 14.35
N THR A 49 26.74 16.54 15.31
CA THR A 49 27.57 17.53 15.97
C THR A 49 29.04 17.23 15.69
N LEU A 50 29.72 18.12 14.98
CA LEU A 50 31.15 18.08 14.75
C LEU A 50 31.89 18.79 15.89
N LEU A 51 32.92 18.15 16.42
CA LEU A 51 33.80 18.63 17.48
C LEU A 51 35.17 18.95 16.88
N ASP A 52 35.58 20.22 16.92
CA ASP A 52 36.90 20.68 16.48
C ASP A 52 37.68 21.15 17.72
N ASP A 53 38.72 20.42 18.08
CA ASP A 53 39.58 20.69 19.24
C ASP A 53 40.89 21.43 18.88
N ARG A 54 41.01 21.95 17.65
CA ARG A 54 42.18 22.73 17.23
C ARG A 54 42.24 24.07 17.97
N GLY A 55 42.92 24.07 19.12
CA GLY A 55 43.10 25.22 19.99
C GLY A 55 41.94 25.39 20.97
N VAL A 56 40.83 25.97 20.51
CA VAL A 56 39.61 26.14 21.31
C VAL A 56 38.58 25.15 20.83
N ILE A 57 37.99 24.37 21.75
CA ILE A 57 36.92 23.43 21.45
C ILE A 57 35.75 24.20 20.81
N LYS A 58 35.48 23.90 19.54
CA LYS A 58 34.32 24.38 18.78
C LYS A 58 33.38 23.22 18.51
N GLN A 59 32.08 23.51 18.58
CA GLN A 59 31.04 22.55 18.26
C GLN A 59 30.16 23.12 17.13
N LEU A 60 29.90 22.31 16.12
CA LEU A 60 28.98 22.65 15.03
C LEU A 60 27.89 21.59 14.93
N ALA A 61 26.66 21.96 15.28
CA ALA A 61 25.49 21.11 15.08
C ALA A 61 24.82 21.39 13.72
N ARG A 62 24.39 20.33 13.04
CA ARG A 62 23.64 20.34 11.79
C ARG A 62 22.59 19.25 11.78
N ASP A 63 21.51 19.51 11.04
CA ASP A 63 20.45 18.55 10.79
C ASP A 63 20.36 18.29 9.29
N TYR A 64 20.26 17.03 8.91
CA TYR A 64 20.12 16.61 7.52
C TYR A 64 18.98 15.60 7.37
N ASP A 65 18.11 15.82 6.40
CA ASP A 65 17.16 14.82 5.94
C ASP A 65 17.77 14.09 4.73
N VAL A 66 17.81 12.76 4.82
CA VAL A 66 18.46 11.88 3.84
C VAL A 66 17.45 10.85 3.39
N ASP A 67 17.14 10.82 2.09
CA ASP A 67 16.34 9.75 1.51
C ASP A 67 17.14 8.43 1.60
N LEU A 68 16.53 7.40 2.18
CA LEU A 68 17.18 6.10 2.36
C LEU A 68 16.79 5.13 1.27
N ALA A 69 15.51 4.78 1.21
CA ALA A 69 15.03 3.77 0.30
C ALA A 69 13.57 4.04 -0.09
N LYS A 70 13.20 3.48 -1.24
CA LYS A 70 11.85 3.50 -1.78
C LYS A 70 11.49 2.10 -2.24
N GLY A 71 10.23 1.74 -2.08
CA GLY A 71 9.74 0.42 -2.44
C GLY A 71 8.23 0.37 -2.54
N SER A 72 7.74 -0.81 -2.85
CA SER A 72 6.34 -1.17 -2.84
C SER A 72 5.99 -1.91 -1.56
N GLY A 73 4.70 -2.08 -1.31
CA GLY A 73 4.17 -2.84 -0.20
C GLY A 73 2.67 -3.01 -0.36
N PHE A 74 2.04 -3.54 0.66
CA PHE A 74 0.58 -3.69 0.67
C PHE A 74 -0.01 -3.67 2.08
N THR A 75 -1.25 -3.20 2.17
CA THR A 75 -2.00 -3.11 3.43
C THR A 75 -2.67 -4.45 3.75
N VAL A 76 -2.49 -4.95 4.97
CA VAL A 76 -3.02 -6.26 5.43
C VAL A 76 -4.08 -6.13 6.53
N THR A 77 -4.28 -4.93 7.07
CA THR A 77 -5.37 -4.62 8.00
C THR A 77 -5.97 -3.25 7.69
N PRO A 78 -7.29 -3.06 7.91
CA PRO A 78 -7.97 -1.85 7.45
C PRO A 78 -7.60 -0.61 8.28
N ASP A 79 -6.99 -0.82 9.44
CA ASP A 79 -6.40 0.21 10.30
C ASP A 79 -4.96 0.58 9.91
N GLY A 80 -4.44 0.05 8.79
CA GLY A 80 -3.19 0.51 8.18
C GLY A 80 -1.93 -0.23 8.63
N VAL A 81 -2.01 -1.53 8.90
CA VAL A 81 -0.79 -2.35 8.94
C VAL A 81 -0.37 -2.66 7.50
N VAL A 82 0.91 -2.41 7.20
CA VAL A 82 1.52 -2.58 5.89
C VAL A 82 2.68 -3.58 5.98
N VAL A 83 2.83 -4.39 4.94
CA VAL A 83 3.99 -5.27 4.74
C VAL A 83 4.83 -4.74 3.58
N THR A 84 6.15 -4.74 3.75
CA THR A 84 7.14 -4.44 2.71
C THR A 84 8.43 -5.24 2.97
N ALA A 85 9.45 -5.08 2.14
CA ALA A 85 10.78 -5.67 2.36
C ALA A 85 11.60 -4.82 3.36
N THR A 86 12.42 -5.48 4.18
CA THR A 86 13.25 -4.82 5.20
C THR A 86 14.16 -3.75 4.60
N GLN A 87 14.75 -4.00 3.44
CA GLN A 87 15.60 -3.04 2.73
C GLN A 87 14.93 -1.70 2.38
N VAL A 88 13.59 -1.65 2.38
CA VAL A 88 12.82 -0.43 2.11
C VAL A 88 12.79 0.50 3.33
N VAL A 89 13.00 -0.02 4.53
CA VAL A 89 12.93 0.75 5.80
C VAL A 89 14.22 0.69 6.63
N GLN A 90 15.12 -0.21 6.28
CA GLN A 90 16.48 -0.31 6.77
C GLN A 90 17.42 -0.43 5.57
N ALA A 91 17.85 0.71 5.05
CA ALA A 91 18.82 0.76 3.97
C ALA A 91 20.18 0.22 4.44
N ALA A 92 20.93 -0.38 3.51
CA ALA A 92 22.30 -0.83 3.75
C ALA A 92 23.26 0.36 4.01
N ASP A 93 22.95 1.50 3.40
CA ASP A 93 23.71 2.73 3.54
C ASP A 93 23.51 3.37 4.93
N ASP A 94 24.62 3.73 5.58
CA ASP A 94 24.59 4.38 6.90
C ASP A 94 24.44 5.91 6.75
N PRO A 95 23.30 6.51 7.12
CA PRO A 95 23.06 7.94 6.95
C PRO A 95 24.01 8.81 7.79
N ARG A 96 24.69 8.25 8.80
CA ARG A 96 25.73 8.95 9.56
C ARG A 96 26.97 9.21 8.70
N VAL A 97 27.29 8.34 7.74
CA VAL A 97 28.41 8.55 6.81
C VAL A 97 28.10 9.73 5.88
N TYR A 98 26.88 9.79 5.34
CA TYR A 98 26.42 10.94 4.55
C TYR A 98 26.49 12.25 5.34
N ALA A 99 25.97 12.25 6.57
CA ALA A 99 26.00 13.43 7.43
C ALA A 99 27.42 13.85 7.79
N ALA A 100 28.32 12.90 8.07
CA ALA A 100 29.74 13.12 8.34
C ALA A 100 30.43 13.79 7.13
N ASN A 101 30.27 13.22 5.94
CA ASN A 101 30.81 13.78 4.70
C ASN A 101 30.38 15.24 4.50
N ARG A 102 29.08 15.49 4.67
CA ARG A 102 28.47 16.79 4.43
C ARG A 102 28.90 17.84 5.47
N VAL A 103 28.82 17.52 6.77
CA VAL A 103 29.21 18.47 7.82
C VAL A 103 30.70 18.81 7.76
N PHE A 104 31.55 17.82 7.45
CA PHE A 104 32.99 18.00 7.37
C PHE A 104 33.38 18.87 6.17
N ALA A 105 32.80 18.61 5.00
CA ALA A 105 32.97 19.44 3.80
C ALA A 105 32.51 20.89 4.06
N GLU A 106 31.34 21.07 4.69
CA GLU A 106 30.77 22.38 4.99
C GLU A 106 31.64 23.18 5.98
N TYR A 107 32.18 22.54 7.02
CA TYR A 107 32.95 23.21 8.07
C TYR A 107 34.40 23.49 7.65
N PHE A 108 35.13 22.49 7.15
CA PHE A 108 36.53 22.63 6.77
C PHE A 108 36.75 23.14 5.34
N LYS A 109 35.67 23.33 4.56
CA LYS A 109 35.70 23.81 3.17
C LYS A 109 36.51 22.91 2.23
N VAL A 110 36.50 21.60 2.51
CA VAL A 110 37.12 20.56 1.69
C VAL A 110 36.10 19.95 0.71
N LYS A 111 36.59 19.35 -0.37
CA LYS A 111 35.74 18.69 -1.37
C LYS A 111 35.52 17.23 -0.98
N ILE A 112 34.37 16.92 -0.40
CA ILE A 112 33.93 15.54 -0.12
C ILE A 112 32.55 15.36 -0.76
N PRO A 113 32.33 14.32 -1.57
CA PRO A 113 31.01 13.99 -2.08
C PRO A 113 30.01 13.73 -0.94
N ALA A 114 28.80 14.29 -1.04
CA ALA A 114 27.71 13.98 -0.12
C ALA A 114 27.07 12.63 -0.52
N ASP A 115 27.79 11.55 -0.26
CA ASP A 115 27.35 10.17 -0.49
C ASP A 115 27.52 9.33 0.79
N PHE A 116 27.21 8.03 0.71
CA PHE A 116 27.30 7.09 1.84
C PHE A 116 28.65 6.37 1.93
N LYS A 117 29.66 6.84 1.18
CA LYS A 117 30.99 6.21 1.15
C LYS A 117 31.94 6.98 2.06
N ARG A 118 32.86 6.24 2.68
CA ARG A 118 33.97 6.88 3.41
C ARG A 118 34.97 7.41 2.40
N HIS A 119 35.36 8.66 2.60
CA HIS A 119 36.41 9.32 1.83
C HIS A 119 37.64 9.56 2.68
N SER A 120 38.78 9.78 2.01
CA SER A 120 40.03 10.21 2.61
C SER A 120 40.44 11.60 2.09
N LEU A 121 41.27 12.31 2.85
CA LEU A 121 41.81 13.62 2.47
C LEU A 121 43.35 13.59 2.39
N ASP A 122 43.93 14.49 1.59
CA ASP A 122 45.39 14.59 1.45
C ASP A 122 46.05 15.18 2.71
N ASP A 123 45.33 16.06 3.43
CA ASP A 123 45.80 16.60 4.71
C ASP A 123 45.62 15.54 5.81
N ALA A 124 46.73 15.09 6.39
CA ALA A 124 46.73 13.99 7.36
C ALA A 124 45.99 14.31 8.67
N ASP A 125 45.95 15.58 9.11
CA ASP A 125 45.18 15.94 10.32
C ASP A 125 43.68 15.92 10.03
N LEU A 126 43.27 16.53 8.90
CA LEU A 126 41.87 16.54 8.49
C LEU A 126 41.37 15.14 8.14
N ASP A 127 42.18 14.32 7.47
CA ASP A 127 41.81 12.93 7.16
C ASP A 127 41.56 12.13 8.43
N ARG A 128 42.50 12.16 9.39
CA ARG A 128 42.34 11.49 10.69
C ARG A 128 41.05 11.91 11.38
N ARG A 129 40.72 13.21 11.34
CA ARG A 129 39.49 13.75 11.94
C ARG A 129 38.24 13.31 11.19
N LEU A 130 38.27 13.26 9.87
CA LEU A 130 37.18 12.73 9.05
C LEU A 130 36.96 11.24 9.34
N GLN A 131 38.03 10.45 9.42
CA GLN A 131 37.94 9.03 9.78
C GLN A 131 37.33 8.83 11.17
N ALA A 132 37.68 9.68 12.14
CA ALA A 132 37.10 9.67 13.48
C ALA A 132 35.64 10.16 13.56
N CYS A 133 35.14 10.81 12.50
CA CYS A 133 33.75 11.27 12.39
C CYS A 133 32.82 10.13 11.91
N TYR A 134 33.37 9.17 11.15
CA TYR A 134 32.61 8.02 10.68
C TYR A 134 32.26 7.03 11.80
N PRO A 135 31.15 6.28 11.67
CA PRO A 135 30.78 5.24 12.63
C PRO A 135 31.79 4.06 12.63
N PRO A 136 31.81 3.22 13.69
CA PRO A 136 31.05 3.36 14.93
C PRO A 136 31.59 4.51 15.79
N GLN A 137 30.69 5.25 16.45
CA GLN A 137 31.08 6.35 17.33
C GLN A 137 31.76 5.83 18.60
N GLN A 138 32.86 6.46 18.97
CA GLN A 138 33.69 6.17 20.14
C GLN A 138 33.83 7.43 21.00
N THR A 139 34.44 7.30 22.18
CA THR A 139 34.65 8.43 23.10
C THR A 139 35.57 9.52 22.55
N ASP A 140 36.39 9.18 21.55
CA ASP A 140 37.30 10.07 20.83
C ASP A 140 36.80 10.43 19.41
N SER A 141 35.53 10.13 19.09
CA SER A 141 34.93 10.53 17.82
C SER A 141 34.86 12.05 17.70
N THR A 142 35.19 12.54 16.50
CA THR A 142 35.07 13.95 16.14
C THR A 142 33.62 14.33 15.80
N CYS A 143 32.73 13.35 15.66
CA CYS A 143 31.31 13.57 15.42
C CYS A 143 30.43 12.72 16.33
N ILE A 144 29.34 13.33 16.80
CA ILE A 144 28.24 12.66 17.50
C ILE A 144 27.00 12.81 16.61
N ALA A 145 26.29 11.72 16.36
CA ALA A 145 25.17 11.72 15.42
C ALA A 145 24.02 10.86 15.92
N ASP A 146 22.85 11.48 16.01
CA ASP A 146 21.59 10.83 16.33
C ASP A 146 20.79 10.64 15.03
N VAL A 147 20.29 9.42 14.81
CA VAL A 147 19.54 9.06 13.60
C VAL A 147 18.12 8.71 13.97
N THR A 148 17.16 9.34 13.31
CA THR A 148 15.74 8.99 13.39
C THR A 148 15.22 8.61 12.02
N THR A 149 14.80 7.35 11.85
CA THR A 149 14.17 6.89 10.60
C THR A 149 12.72 7.33 10.55
N ASN A 150 12.34 8.02 9.47
CA ASN A 150 10.98 8.38 9.13
C ASN A 150 10.48 7.48 8.01
N VAL A 151 9.27 6.93 8.14
CA VAL A 151 8.64 6.10 7.11
C VAL A 151 7.30 6.70 6.71
N SER A 152 7.10 6.87 5.39
CA SER A 152 5.88 7.36 4.79
C SER A 152 5.27 6.32 3.85
N VAL A 153 3.99 6.05 4.04
CA VAL A 153 3.20 5.12 3.23
C VAL A 153 2.28 5.92 2.31
N TYR A 154 2.36 5.69 1.01
CA TYR A 154 1.51 6.30 0.00
C TYR A 154 0.55 5.23 -0.54
N PRO A 155 -0.67 5.11 0.02
CA PRO A 155 -1.66 4.16 -0.48
C PRO A 155 -2.24 4.59 -1.82
N TYR A 156 -2.72 3.64 -2.62
CA TYR A 156 -3.40 3.92 -3.88
C TYR A 156 -4.83 4.44 -3.67
N LEU A 157 -4.94 5.76 -3.55
CA LEU A 157 -6.18 6.50 -3.32
C LEU A 157 -6.32 7.65 -4.32
N ASP A 158 -7.54 8.15 -4.49
CA ASP A 158 -7.84 9.30 -5.35
C ASP A 158 -8.81 10.29 -4.68
N PRO A 159 -8.37 11.51 -4.29
CA PRO A 159 -7.00 12.00 -4.40
C PRO A 159 -6.06 11.32 -3.39
N PRO A 160 -4.77 11.14 -3.74
CA PRO A 160 -3.80 10.58 -2.82
C PRO A 160 -3.44 11.58 -1.70
N PRO A 161 -3.06 11.10 -0.50
CA PRO A 161 -2.59 11.98 0.58
C PRO A 161 -1.27 12.65 0.18
N ALA A 162 -1.25 13.99 0.12
CA ALA A 162 -0.12 14.77 -0.44
C ALA A 162 1.24 14.46 0.19
N GLY A 163 1.28 14.21 1.50
CA GLY A 163 2.51 13.86 2.24
C GLY A 163 2.69 12.37 2.50
N GLY A 164 1.77 11.51 2.05
CA GLY A 164 1.69 10.13 2.51
C GLY A 164 1.15 10.03 3.93
N LEU A 165 1.11 8.82 4.45
CA LEU A 165 0.68 8.47 5.80
C LEU A 165 1.92 8.10 6.62
N PRO A 166 2.23 8.79 7.74
CA PRO A 166 3.39 8.45 8.55
C PRO A 166 3.21 7.06 9.18
N ALA A 167 4.26 6.26 9.19
CA ALA A 167 4.23 4.90 9.72
C ALA A 167 5.37 4.63 10.72
N GLN A 168 5.07 3.80 11.70
CA GLN A 168 6.02 3.25 12.65
C GLN A 168 6.45 1.85 12.19
N ILE A 169 7.73 1.55 12.33
CA ILE A 169 8.26 0.19 12.15
C ILE A 169 7.89 -0.65 13.37
N LEU A 170 7.08 -1.69 13.19
CA LEU A 170 6.74 -2.64 14.25
C LEU A 170 7.80 -3.73 14.38
N THR A 171 8.24 -4.28 13.25
CA THR A 171 9.31 -5.26 13.19
C THR A 171 10.00 -5.23 11.83
N THR A 172 11.25 -5.68 11.81
CA THR A 172 12.04 -5.92 10.60
C THR A 172 12.69 -7.29 10.71
N GLY A 173 12.97 -7.91 9.57
CA GLY A 173 13.74 -9.14 9.55
C GLY A 173 15.25 -8.89 9.60
N SER A 174 16.01 -9.98 9.58
CA SER A 174 17.49 -9.97 9.67
C SER A 174 18.19 -9.90 8.32
N SER A 175 17.46 -9.84 7.21
CA SER A 175 18.01 -9.74 5.86
C SER A 175 17.25 -8.69 5.03
N PRO A 176 17.88 -8.11 3.99
CA PRO A 176 17.23 -7.14 3.09
C PRO A 176 15.88 -7.61 2.53
N ALA A 177 15.79 -8.90 2.20
CA ALA A 177 14.61 -9.56 1.64
C ALA A 177 13.54 -9.94 2.68
N ALA A 178 13.87 -9.96 3.97
CA ALA A 178 12.92 -10.39 4.99
C ALA A 178 11.77 -9.38 5.15
N PRO A 179 10.58 -9.81 5.63
CA PRO A 179 9.45 -8.90 5.82
C PRO A 179 9.74 -7.82 6.86
N ALA A 180 9.33 -6.60 6.56
CA ALA A 180 9.13 -5.53 7.54
C ALA A 180 7.62 -5.26 7.69
N VAL A 181 7.17 -5.09 8.94
CA VAL A 181 5.79 -4.77 9.26
C VAL A 181 5.73 -3.35 9.79
N LEU A 182 4.88 -2.54 9.16
CA LEU A 182 4.71 -1.13 9.45
C LEU A 182 3.30 -0.88 9.95
N LYS A 183 3.12 0.13 10.80
CA LYS A 183 1.83 0.62 11.26
C LYS A 183 1.68 2.09 10.92
N VAL A 184 0.71 2.41 10.08
CA VAL A 184 0.29 3.80 9.87
C VAL A 184 -0.17 4.40 11.20
N THR A 185 0.43 5.53 11.56
CA THR A 185 0.17 6.26 12.81
C THR A 185 -0.88 7.35 12.65
N LYS A 186 -1.11 7.82 11.42
CA LYS A 186 -2.14 8.80 11.07
C LYS A 186 -2.78 8.49 9.73
N GLY A 187 -4.11 8.58 9.64
CA GLY A 187 -4.91 8.32 8.43
C GLY A 187 -5.49 6.91 8.31
N GLY A 188 -5.13 5.99 9.23
CA GLY A 188 -5.69 4.63 9.33
C GLY A 188 -6.80 4.47 10.38
N GLU A 189 -7.12 5.53 11.13
CA GLU A 189 -7.95 5.47 12.35
C GLU A 189 -9.39 5.03 12.06
N LYS A 190 -9.89 5.34 10.86
CA LYS A 190 -11.25 5.00 10.41
C LYS A 190 -11.42 3.52 10.03
N GLN A 191 -10.36 2.73 10.08
CA GLN A 191 -10.37 1.30 9.71
C GLN A 191 -11.01 1.06 8.33
N SER A 192 -10.65 1.88 7.36
CA SER A 192 -11.23 1.88 6.02
C SER A 192 -10.20 1.79 4.91
N LEU A 193 -8.92 1.60 5.24
CA LEU A 193 -7.91 1.37 4.21
C LEU A 193 -8.20 0.02 3.52
N PRO A 194 -8.19 -0.04 2.18
CA PRO A 194 -8.35 -1.31 1.49
C PRO A 194 -7.25 -2.28 1.88
N THR A 195 -7.57 -3.56 1.97
CA THR A 195 -6.62 -4.61 2.35
C THR A 195 -6.48 -5.66 1.27
N VAL A 196 -5.30 -6.29 1.21
CA VAL A 196 -5.09 -7.42 0.32
C VAL A 196 -5.51 -8.73 1.00
N PRO A 197 -6.16 -9.65 0.28
CA PRO A 197 -6.28 -11.04 0.73
C PRO A 197 -4.89 -11.69 0.71
N LEU A 198 -4.37 -12.06 1.89
CA LEU A 198 -3.10 -12.78 2.02
C LEU A 198 -3.34 -14.28 1.91
N GLY A 199 -2.65 -14.95 0.99
CA GLY A 199 -2.67 -16.40 0.84
C GLY A 199 -1.94 -17.12 1.98
N THR A 200 -2.04 -18.45 2.02
CA THR A 200 -1.36 -19.28 3.02
C THR A 200 -0.02 -19.83 2.52
N ALA A 201 0.06 -20.14 1.22
CA ALA A 201 1.23 -20.66 0.56
C ALA A 201 1.17 -20.44 -0.95
N LEU A 202 2.34 -20.45 -1.60
CA LEU A 202 2.46 -20.58 -3.04
C LEU A 202 2.08 -22.01 -3.45
N GLY A 203 1.11 -22.15 -4.35
CA GLY A 203 0.65 -23.46 -4.82
C GLY A 203 1.70 -24.14 -5.70
N ALA A 204 1.86 -25.46 -5.56
CA ALA A 204 2.86 -26.23 -6.32
C ALA A 204 2.65 -26.22 -7.85
N ALA A 205 1.43 -25.92 -8.31
CA ALA A 205 1.08 -25.86 -9.72
C ALA A 205 1.05 -24.43 -10.29
N VAL A 206 1.41 -23.41 -9.49
CA VAL A 206 1.39 -22.03 -9.96
C VAL A 206 2.55 -21.81 -10.94
N GLU A 207 2.25 -21.51 -12.20
CA GLU A 207 3.25 -21.32 -13.25
C GLU A 207 3.71 -19.86 -13.36
N SER A 208 2.85 -18.92 -12.99
CA SER A 208 3.14 -17.49 -13.06
C SER A 208 2.48 -16.72 -11.91
N LEU A 209 3.05 -15.56 -11.62
CA LEU A 209 2.55 -14.61 -10.63
C LEU A 209 2.51 -13.23 -11.27
N ASP A 210 1.55 -12.40 -10.86
CA ASP A 210 1.58 -10.97 -11.18
C ASP A 210 2.36 -10.22 -10.11
N VAL A 211 3.36 -9.45 -10.55
CA VAL A 211 4.16 -8.57 -9.71
C VAL A 211 3.48 -7.20 -9.68
N MET A 212 2.88 -6.85 -8.54
CA MET A 212 2.21 -5.57 -8.36
C MET A 212 3.15 -4.54 -7.73
N SER A 213 3.61 -3.59 -8.54
CA SER A 213 4.61 -2.59 -8.17
C SER A 213 4.13 -1.14 -8.27
N LEU A 214 4.74 -0.27 -7.47
CA LEU A 214 4.49 1.18 -7.45
C LEU A 214 5.80 1.95 -7.62
N PRO A 215 6.26 2.14 -8.87
CA PRO A 215 7.55 2.80 -9.14
C PRO A 215 7.56 4.29 -8.76
N GLY A 216 6.40 4.91 -8.63
CA GLY A 216 6.22 6.29 -8.16
C GLY A 216 5.03 6.41 -7.20
N ARG A 217 4.84 7.61 -6.62
CA ARG A 217 3.73 7.89 -5.70
C ARG A 217 2.39 7.67 -6.40
N PRO A 218 1.54 6.74 -5.90
CA PRO A 218 0.30 6.39 -6.58
C PRO A 218 -0.67 7.57 -6.68
N SER A 219 -1.43 7.58 -7.77
CA SER A 219 -2.57 8.48 -8.01
C SER A 219 -3.47 7.87 -9.09
N ALA A 220 -4.64 8.43 -9.36
CA ALA A 220 -5.46 8.00 -10.49
C ALA A 220 -4.71 8.00 -11.84
N LYS A 221 -3.70 8.89 -12.01
CA LYS A 221 -2.87 8.96 -13.22
C LYS A 221 -1.66 8.03 -13.19
N LEU A 222 -1.33 7.49 -12.03
CA LEU A 222 -0.20 6.59 -11.81
C LEU A 222 -0.67 5.40 -10.98
N PRO A 223 -1.47 4.49 -11.58
CA PRO A 223 -1.94 3.29 -10.90
C PRO A 223 -0.78 2.31 -10.64
N PRO A 224 -0.98 1.31 -9.75
CA PRO A 224 -0.08 0.17 -9.63
C PRO A 224 0.15 -0.50 -10.99
N LYS A 225 1.40 -0.89 -11.26
CA LYS A 225 1.75 -1.68 -12.44
C LYS A 225 1.66 -3.16 -12.09
N LEU A 226 1.15 -3.95 -13.03
CA LEU A 226 1.06 -5.40 -12.93
C LEU A 226 1.91 -6.00 -14.04
N ASP A 227 2.92 -6.76 -13.63
CA ASP A 227 3.83 -7.45 -14.53
C ASP A 227 3.80 -8.94 -14.26
N THR A 228 3.32 -9.73 -15.21
CA THR A 228 3.35 -11.20 -15.09
C THR A 228 4.79 -11.71 -15.19
N ALA A 229 5.18 -12.59 -14.28
CA ALA A 229 6.47 -13.27 -14.23
C ALA A 229 6.27 -14.78 -14.04
N HIS A 230 6.99 -15.61 -14.80
CA HIS A 230 6.86 -17.06 -14.72
C HIS A 230 7.82 -17.62 -13.68
N LEU A 231 7.35 -18.62 -12.94
CA LEU A 231 8.16 -19.38 -11.99
C LEU A 231 8.92 -20.49 -12.73
N ASP A 232 10.12 -20.80 -12.23
CA ASP A 232 10.94 -21.90 -12.72
C ASP A 232 11.60 -22.64 -11.54
N PRO A 233 11.16 -23.88 -11.21
CA PRO A 233 10.00 -24.59 -11.78
C PRO A 233 8.66 -23.97 -11.31
N PRO A 234 7.50 -24.41 -11.84
CA PRO A 234 6.19 -24.09 -11.27
C PRO A 234 6.13 -24.35 -9.76
N GLY A 235 5.48 -23.45 -9.02
CA GLY A 235 5.45 -23.45 -7.55
C GLY A 235 6.80 -23.19 -6.87
N GLY A 236 7.86 -22.95 -7.65
CA GLY A 236 9.20 -22.64 -7.17
C GLY A 236 9.34 -21.22 -6.63
N ARG A 237 10.53 -20.89 -6.11
CA ARG A 237 10.85 -19.57 -5.53
C ARG A 237 11.77 -18.73 -6.43
N THR A 238 11.86 -19.09 -7.70
CA THR A 238 12.73 -18.43 -8.67
C THR A 238 11.93 -18.10 -9.91
N PHE A 239 12.22 -16.93 -10.49
CA PHE A 239 11.63 -16.53 -11.76
C PHE A 239 12.45 -17.05 -12.93
N LYS A 240 11.78 -17.34 -14.05
CA LYS A 240 12.39 -17.59 -15.35
C LYS A 240 12.96 -16.29 -15.93
N GLU A 241 12.18 -15.20 -15.88
CA GLU A 241 12.57 -13.88 -16.40
C GLU A 241 13.26 -13.01 -15.33
N ARG A 242 14.35 -13.51 -14.73
CA ARG A 242 15.01 -12.80 -13.61
C ARG A 242 15.43 -11.38 -13.94
N ASP A 243 15.99 -11.13 -15.12
CA ASP A 243 16.44 -9.80 -15.53
C ASP A 243 15.28 -8.80 -15.67
N LYS A 244 14.10 -9.28 -16.10
CA LYS A 244 12.87 -8.46 -16.15
C LYS A 244 12.48 -8.03 -14.73
N VAL A 245 12.48 -8.97 -13.78
CA VAL A 245 12.13 -8.71 -12.39
C VAL A 245 13.19 -7.83 -11.71
N ALA A 246 14.47 -8.03 -12.00
CA ALA A 246 15.56 -7.18 -11.53
C ALA A 246 15.36 -5.72 -11.96
N LYS A 247 14.99 -5.48 -13.23
CA LYS A 247 14.67 -4.13 -13.71
C LYS A 247 13.49 -3.50 -12.97
N LEU A 248 12.44 -4.28 -12.64
CA LEU A 248 11.34 -3.77 -11.81
C LEU A 248 11.83 -3.36 -10.41
N LEU A 249 12.72 -4.15 -9.82
CA LEU A 249 13.31 -3.87 -8.51
C LEU A 249 14.15 -2.59 -8.53
N ASP A 250 14.95 -2.37 -9.58
CA ASP A 250 15.71 -1.13 -9.80
C ASP A 250 14.77 0.09 -9.94
N ASP A 251 13.58 -0.11 -10.49
CA ASP A 251 12.52 0.89 -10.60
C ASP A 251 11.68 1.06 -9.31
N GLY A 252 12.08 0.43 -8.19
CA GLY A 252 11.43 0.56 -6.89
C GLY A 252 10.34 -0.47 -6.59
N ALA A 253 10.37 -1.64 -7.24
CA ALA A 253 9.45 -2.75 -6.95
C ALA A 253 9.85 -3.58 -5.72
N SER A 254 10.91 -3.24 -4.99
CA SER A 254 11.24 -3.96 -3.74
C SER A 254 10.06 -3.92 -2.77
N GLY A 255 9.58 -5.09 -2.32
CA GLY A 255 8.36 -5.24 -1.52
C GLY A 255 7.06 -5.32 -2.34
N ALA A 256 7.14 -5.38 -3.68
CA ALA A 256 5.99 -5.54 -4.56
C ALA A 256 5.29 -6.86 -4.30
N ALA A 257 3.95 -6.82 -4.24
CA ALA A 257 3.14 -8.00 -3.96
C ALA A 257 3.24 -8.99 -5.13
N LEU A 258 3.33 -10.28 -4.81
CA LEU A 258 3.20 -11.37 -5.76
C LEU A 258 1.80 -11.94 -5.66
N ILE A 259 1.04 -11.84 -6.74
CA ILE A 259 -0.38 -12.22 -6.80
C ILE A 259 -0.52 -13.53 -7.56
N ASP A 260 -1.21 -14.48 -6.94
CA ASP A 260 -1.73 -15.65 -7.64
C ASP A 260 -3.07 -15.29 -8.29
N ASP A 261 -3.07 -15.07 -9.60
CA ASP A 261 -4.25 -14.69 -10.39
C ASP A 261 -5.39 -15.73 -10.25
N GLY A 262 -5.07 -17.02 -10.09
CA GLY A 262 -6.09 -18.06 -9.92
C GLY A 262 -6.90 -17.91 -8.63
N ARG A 263 -6.29 -17.35 -7.58
CA ARG A 263 -6.92 -17.16 -6.25
C ARG A 263 -7.18 -15.69 -5.90
N SER A 264 -6.70 -14.76 -6.71
CA SER A 264 -6.70 -13.32 -6.43
C SER A 264 -6.19 -13.01 -5.02
N GLU A 265 -5.08 -13.63 -4.63
CA GLU A 265 -4.47 -13.47 -3.31
C GLU A 265 -2.96 -13.20 -3.39
N VAL A 266 -2.44 -12.47 -2.41
CA VAL A 266 -1.02 -12.21 -2.29
C VAL A 266 -0.35 -13.44 -1.68
N VAL A 267 0.55 -14.08 -2.42
CA VAL A 267 1.28 -15.29 -2.00
C VAL A 267 2.72 -15.01 -1.58
N GLY A 268 3.15 -13.74 -1.65
CA GLY A 268 4.47 -13.29 -1.22
C GLY A 268 4.76 -11.85 -1.66
N PHE A 269 6.02 -11.46 -1.55
CA PHE A 269 6.55 -10.28 -2.23
C PHE A 269 7.91 -10.56 -2.87
N VAL A 270 8.35 -9.68 -3.75
CA VAL A 270 9.69 -9.73 -4.35
C VAL A 270 10.59 -8.63 -3.78
N SER A 271 11.87 -8.95 -3.61
CA SER A 271 12.93 -8.03 -3.16
C SER A 271 14.24 -8.27 -3.90
N GLY A 272 15.24 -7.42 -3.67
CA GLY A 272 16.52 -7.39 -4.37
C GLY A 272 16.69 -6.08 -5.15
N GLY A 273 17.47 -6.11 -6.24
CA GLY A 273 17.79 -4.95 -7.08
C GLY A 273 19.18 -4.39 -6.79
N GLY A 274 19.73 -3.61 -7.72
CA GLY A 274 21.14 -3.22 -7.69
C GLY A 274 22.05 -4.46 -7.68
N ASP A 275 22.86 -4.61 -6.64
CA ASP A 275 23.74 -5.76 -6.45
C ASP A 275 23.09 -6.93 -5.68
N GLU A 276 21.87 -6.74 -5.15
CA GLU A 276 21.17 -7.77 -4.35
C GLU A 276 20.36 -8.73 -5.24
N PRO A 277 20.41 -10.06 -4.96
CA PRO A 277 19.74 -11.05 -5.77
C PRO A 277 18.21 -10.96 -5.67
N VAL A 278 17.55 -11.17 -6.81
CA VAL A 278 16.08 -11.29 -6.88
C VAL A 278 15.62 -12.43 -5.97
N THR A 279 14.83 -12.08 -4.96
CA THR A 279 14.37 -13.02 -3.93
C THR A 279 12.85 -12.95 -3.80
N ILE A 280 12.21 -14.12 -3.72
CA ILE A 280 10.79 -14.25 -3.38
C ILE A 280 10.67 -14.52 -1.88
N THR A 281 9.99 -13.63 -1.18
CA THR A 281 9.61 -13.82 0.23
C THR A 281 8.16 -14.31 0.29
N PRO A 282 7.91 -15.56 0.70
CA PRO A 282 6.60 -16.19 0.63
C PRO A 282 5.64 -15.72 1.75
N ALA A 283 4.35 -16.00 1.58
CA ALA A 283 3.29 -15.59 2.49
C ALA A 283 3.40 -16.17 3.92
N ASP A 284 4.01 -17.34 4.10
CA ASP A 284 4.26 -17.95 5.41
C ASP A 284 5.30 -17.15 6.22
N ASP A 285 6.36 -16.66 5.58
CA ASP A 285 7.34 -15.77 6.22
C ASP A 285 6.69 -14.43 6.61
N ILE A 286 5.84 -13.89 5.73
CA ILE A 286 5.07 -12.67 5.99
C ILE A 286 4.12 -12.85 7.19
N ARG A 287 3.39 -13.95 7.24
CA ARG A 287 2.50 -14.29 8.37
C ARG A 287 3.29 -14.43 9.67
N SER A 288 4.46 -15.06 9.62
CA SER A 288 5.34 -15.21 10.78
C SER A 288 5.79 -13.85 11.32
N ALA A 289 6.19 -12.93 10.44
CA ALA A 289 6.55 -11.57 10.84
C ALA A 289 5.36 -10.78 11.41
N LEU A 290 4.17 -10.94 10.84
CA LEU A 290 2.94 -10.32 11.36
C LEU A 290 2.58 -10.84 12.75
N VAL A 291 2.67 -12.15 12.98
CA VAL A 291 2.46 -12.76 14.30
C VAL A 291 3.49 -12.26 15.30
N ALA A 292 4.76 -12.16 14.92
CA ALA A 292 5.81 -11.60 15.77
C ALA A 292 5.55 -10.12 16.13
N ALA A 293 4.88 -9.37 15.24
CA ALA A 293 4.43 -8.01 15.49
C ALA A 293 3.08 -7.92 16.24
N GLY A 294 2.48 -9.05 16.63
CA GLY A 294 1.16 -9.08 17.30
C GLY A 294 -0.01 -8.71 16.38
N VAL A 295 0.14 -8.84 15.07
CA VAL A 295 -0.87 -8.48 14.06
C VAL A 295 -1.51 -9.72 13.45
N THR A 296 -2.83 -9.70 13.34
CA THR A 296 -3.59 -10.67 12.53
C THR A 296 -4.15 -9.97 11.28
N PRO A 297 -3.78 -10.41 10.05
CA PRO A 297 -4.37 -9.91 8.82
C PRO A 297 -5.89 -10.07 8.83
N ARG A 298 -6.60 -9.03 8.40
CA ARG A 298 -8.07 -9.06 8.34
C ARG A 298 -8.57 -8.07 7.30
N ARG A 299 -9.75 -8.38 6.77
CA ARG A 299 -10.47 -7.50 5.84
C ARG A 299 -11.29 -6.46 6.59
N GLY A 300 -11.43 -5.29 5.99
CA GLY A 300 -12.33 -4.24 6.44
C GLY A 300 -13.72 -4.31 5.80
N PRO A 301 -14.68 -3.50 6.28
CA PRO A 301 -16.00 -3.39 5.66
C PRO A 301 -15.94 -2.94 4.19
N VAL A 302 -14.98 -2.08 3.85
CA VAL A 302 -14.73 -1.60 2.48
C VAL A 302 -14.45 -2.79 1.54
N ASP A 303 -13.56 -3.70 1.94
CA ASP A 303 -13.17 -4.84 1.12
C ASP A 303 -14.33 -5.80 0.86
N VAL A 304 -15.22 -5.99 1.84
CA VAL A 304 -16.39 -6.88 1.72
C VAL A 304 -17.39 -6.33 0.71
N VAL A 305 -17.71 -5.03 0.82
CA VAL A 305 -18.64 -4.38 -0.13
C VAL A 305 -18.02 -4.34 -1.52
N TYR A 306 -16.72 -4.07 -1.63
CA TYR A 306 -16.03 -3.97 -2.92
C TYR A 306 -15.97 -5.31 -3.65
N GLU A 307 -15.67 -6.41 -2.96
CA GLU A 307 -15.69 -7.76 -3.56
C GLU A 307 -17.07 -8.12 -4.11
N ASN A 308 -18.15 -7.78 -3.41
CA ASN A 308 -19.51 -7.96 -3.92
C ASN A 308 -19.77 -7.11 -5.18
N ALA A 309 -19.20 -5.90 -5.25
CA ALA A 309 -19.32 -5.03 -6.41
C ALA A 309 -18.56 -5.58 -7.63
N LEU A 310 -17.37 -6.16 -7.40
CA LEU A 310 -16.55 -6.79 -8.45
C LEU A 310 -17.27 -7.93 -9.16
N ALA A 311 -18.03 -8.75 -8.43
CA ALA A 311 -18.80 -9.84 -9.03
C ALA A 311 -19.79 -9.32 -10.08
N SER A 312 -20.55 -8.27 -9.79
CA SER A 312 -21.47 -7.66 -10.76
C SER A 312 -20.72 -6.97 -11.90
N TYR A 313 -19.66 -6.23 -11.58
CA TYR A 313 -18.88 -5.47 -12.56
C TYR A 313 -18.23 -6.39 -13.63
N HIS A 314 -17.53 -7.46 -13.21
CA HIS A 314 -16.85 -8.36 -14.12
C HIS A 314 -17.81 -9.24 -14.94
N ASN A 315 -19.01 -9.52 -14.41
CA ASN A 315 -20.08 -10.17 -15.16
C ASN A 315 -20.83 -9.22 -16.12
N LYS A 316 -20.32 -7.98 -16.31
CA LYS A 316 -20.93 -6.93 -17.14
C LYS A 316 -22.36 -6.57 -16.73
N LEU A 317 -22.73 -6.81 -15.47
CA LEU A 317 -24.01 -6.39 -14.89
C LEU A 317 -23.88 -4.95 -14.39
N TYR A 318 -23.59 -4.02 -15.31
CA TYR A 318 -23.18 -2.66 -14.96
C TYR A 318 -24.26 -1.90 -14.18
N SER A 319 -25.53 -1.99 -14.58
CA SER A 319 -26.63 -1.40 -13.80
C SER A 319 -26.72 -1.96 -12.37
N GLY A 320 -26.43 -3.26 -12.20
CA GLY A 320 -26.42 -3.92 -10.89
C GLY A 320 -25.19 -3.60 -10.05
N ALA A 321 -24.06 -3.27 -10.68
CA ALA A 321 -22.81 -2.94 -9.99
C ALA A 321 -22.82 -1.53 -9.37
N ILE A 322 -23.52 -0.57 -9.99
CA ILE A 322 -23.58 0.84 -9.56
C ILE A 322 -23.89 1.01 -8.06
N PRO A 323 -24.98 0.47 -7.50
CA PRO A 323 -25.32 0.70 -6.09
C PRO A 323 -24.26 0.12 -5.13
N ALA A 324 -23.65 -1.02 -5.47
CA ALA A 324 -22.58 -1.60 -4.66
C ALA A 324 -21.31 -0.73 -4.70
N LEU A 325 -20.91 -0.25 -5.88
CA LEU A 325 -19.77 0.64 -6.04
C LEU A 325 -19.98 2.00 -5.34
N GLN A 326 -21.19 2.56 -5.40
CA GLN A 326 -21.56 3.74 -4.61
C GLN A 326 -21.42 3.48 -3.11
N GLN A 327 -21.83 2.29 -2.63
CA GLN A 327 -21.67 1.93 -1.23
C GLN A 327 -20.20 1.82 -0.81
N VAL A 328 -19.30 1.33 -1.69
CA VAL A 328 -17.86 1.36 -1.44
C VAL A 328 -17.37 2.79 -1.25
N LEU A 329 -17.77 3.70 -2.14
CA LEU A 329 -17.38 5.11 -2.06
C LEU A 329 -18.03 5.85 -0.88
N ASN A 330 -19.18 5.40 -0.38
CA ASN A 330 -19.74 5.92 0.87
C ASN A 330 -18.87 5.55 2.09
N LEU A 331 -18.27 4.36 2.08
CA LEU A 331 -17.36 3.91 3.14
C LEU A 331 -15.95 4.51 2.99
N ARG A 332 -15.49 4.66 1.75
CA ARG A 332 -14.17 5.18 1.40
C ARG A 332 -14.26 6.04 0.13
N PRO A 333 -14.54 7.36 0.26
CA PRO A 333 -14.76 8.25 -0.88
C PRO A 333 -13.59 8.37 -1.85
N ASP A 334 -12.38 8.12 -1.37
CA ASP A 334 -11.11 8.17 -2.09
C ASP A 334 -10.64 6.80 -2.61
N HIS A 335 -11.53 5.80 -2.69
CA HIS A 335 -11.20 4.48 -3.22
C HIS A 335 -11.04 4.50 -4.74
N ALA A 336 -9.80 4.65 -5.22
CA ALA A 336 -9.46 4.87 -6.63
C ALA A 336 -10.12 3.85 -7.60
N VAL A 337 -9.95 2.55 -7.36
CA VAL A 337 -10.46 1.51 -8.29
C VAL A 337 -11.99 1.46 -8.32
N ALA A 338 -12.66 1.67 -7.19
CA ALA A 338 -14.12 1.69 -7.13
C ALA A 338 -14.69 2.92 -7.84
N ALA A 339 -14.03 4.08 -7.75
CA ALA A 339 -14.40 5.27 -8.48
C ALA A 339 -14.30 5.07 -10.00
N ASP A 340 -13.23 4.44 -10.47
CA ASP A 340 -13.05 4.10 -11.88
C ASP A 340 -14.10 3.08 -12.37
N HIS A 341 -14.32 2.02 -11.60
CA HIS A 341 -15.34 1.02 -11.91
C HIS A 341 -16.75 1.62 -11.92
N LEU A 342 -17.06 2.56 -11.02
CA LEU A 342 -18.34 3.25 -10.99
C LEU A 342 -18.54 4.09 -12.25
N ARG A 343 -17.52 4.87 -12.65
CA ARG A 343 -17.56 5.67 -13.88
C ARG A 343 -17.80 4.79 -15.11
N VAL A 344 -17.10 3.66 -15.22
CA VAL A 344 -17.30 2.71 -16.32
C VAL A 344 -18.70 2.09 -16.27
N ALA A 345 -19.15 1.63 -15.10
CA ALA A 345 -20.48 1.04 -14.93
C ALA A 345 -21.60 2.03 -15.29
N GLN A 346 -21.50 3.30 -14.87
CA GLN A 346 -22.44 4.35 -15.25
C GLN A 346 -22.46 4.61 -16.77
N SER A 347 -21.29 4.59 -17.42
CA SER A 347 -21.22 4.81 -18.88
C SER A 347 -21.80 3.67 -19.71
N LYS A 348 -21.84 2.46 -19.15
CA LYS A 348 -22.33 1.24 -19.82
C LYS A 348 -23.71 0.78 -19.34
N ALA A 349 -24.24 1.34 -18.25
CA ALA A 349 -25.53 0.94 -17.73
C ALA A 349 -26.64 1.15 -18.77
N GLY A 350 -27.44 0.11 -19.01
CA GLY A 350 -28.51 0.15 -20.01
C GLY A 350 -28.06 0.10 -21.48
N THR A 351 -26.76 0.01 -21.75
CA THR A 351 -26.25 -0.18 -23.13
C THR A 351 -26.24 -1.67 -23.49
N ALA A 352 -25.87 -2.01 -24.73
CA ALA A 352 -25.77 -3.40 -25.18
C ALA A 352 -24.67 -4.19 -24.44
N GLU A 353 -23.70 -3.49 -23.86
CA GLU A 353 -22.63 -4.06 -23.05
C GLU A 353 -23.08 -4.42 -21.63
N ASP A 354 -24.22 -3.91 -21.15
CA ASP A 354 -24.80 -4.27 -19.86
C ASP A 354 -25.65 -5.53 -19.98
N ALA A 355 -25.11 -6.66 -19.54
CA ALA A 355 -25.81 -7.94 -19.54
C ALA A 355 -27.06 -7.94 -18.63
N GLY A 356 -27.15 -6.98 -17.69
CA GLY A 356 -28.32 -6.79 -16.82
C GLY A 356 -29.42 -5.95 -17.46
N ALA A 357 -29.14 -5.26 -18.56
CA ALA A 357 -30.15 -4.53 -19.31
C ALA A 357 -31.04 -5.57 -20.01
N LYS A 358 -32.17 -5.92 -19.37
CA LYS A 358 -33.25 -6.64 -20.07
C LYS A 358 -33.51 -5.87 -21.35
N PRO A 359 -33.50 -6.52 -22.53
CA PRO A 359 -34.03 -5.89 -23.73
C PRO A 359 -35.43 -5.45 -23.34
N LEU A 360 -35.66 -4.14 -23.27
CA LEU A 360 -37.02 -3.63 -23.32
C LEU A 360 -37.58 -4.26 -24.57
N ALA A 361 -38.45 -5.26 -24.39
CA ALA A 361 -39.13 -5.91 -25.49
C ALA A 361 -39.67 -4.76 -26.31
N ARG A 362 -39.10 -4.54 -27.51
CA ARG A 362 -39.59 -3.50 -28.41
C ARG A 362 -41.09 -3.75 -28.43
N PRO A 363 -41.93 -2.76 -28.06
CA PRO A 363 -43.36 -2.94 -28.13
C PRO A 363 -43.60 -3.48 -29.52
N THR A 364 -44.01 -4.75 -29.61
CA THR A 364 -44.30 -5.37 -30.88
C THR A 364 -45.38 -4.47 -31.42
N THR A 365 -45.08 -3.73 -32.49
CA THR A 365 -46.03 -2.84 -33.12
C THR A 365 -47.26 -3.70 -33.32
N ALA A 366 -48.28 -3.52 -32.48
CA ALA A 366 -49.46 -4.34 -32.50
C ALA A 366 -49.96 -4.21 -33.94
N ALA A 367 -49.93 -5.32 -34.69
CA ALA A 367 -50.32 -5.33 -36.07
C ALA A 367 -51.68 -4.64 -36.12
N GLN A 368 -51.72 -3.44 -36.71
CA GLN A 368 -52.96 -2.69 -36.78
C GLN A 368 -53.98 -3.61 -37.44
N PRO A 369 -55.10 -3.95 -36.77
CA PRO A 369 -56.17 -4.63 -37.46
C PRO A 369 -56.55 -3.71 -38.63
N LYS A 370 -56.44 -4.23 -39.85
CA LYS A 370 -56.89 -3.55 -41.07
C LYS A 370 -58.36 -3.22 -40.88
N SER A 371 -58.69 -2.02 -40.40
CA SER A 371 -60.05 -1.54 -40.40
C SER A 371 -60.38 -1.12 -41.83
N SER A 372 -61.14 -1.96 -42.50
CA SER A 372 -61.87 -1.60 -43.70
C SER A 372 -63.02 -0.69 -43.31
N VAL A 373 -62.79 0.63 -43.28
CA VAL A 373 -63.88 1.62 -43.21
C VAL A 373 -63.75 2.57 -44.39
N PRO A 374 -64.80 2.76 -45.22
CA PRO A 374 -64.73 3.57 -46.44
C PRO A 374 -64.63 5.08 -46.14
N PRO A 375 -64.08 5.88 -47.07
CA PRO A 375 -63.81 7.29 -46.85
C PRO A 375 -64.98 8.15 -47.34
N TYR A 376 -65.93 8.49 -46.47
CA TYR A 376 -66.77 9.69 -46.64
C TYR A 376 -67.30 10.11 -45.28
N VAL A 377 -67.22 11.40 -44.97
CA VAL A 377 -68.18 12.25 -44.23
C VAL A 377 -67.45 13.29 -43.34
N TRP A 378 -67.43 14.53 -43.86
CA TRP A 378 -67.57 15.85 -43.21
C TRP A 378 -66.54 16.28 -42.13
N ALA A 379 -65.75 17.34 -42.28
CA ALA A 379 -66.07 18.77 -42.49
C ALA A 379 -66.97 19.38 -41.40
N ALA A 380 -66.37 20.08 -40.42
CA ALA A 380 -66.72 21.44 -39.98
C ALA A 380 -66.17 21.77 -38.58
N GLY A 381 -65.37 22.85 -38.51
CA GLY A 381 -65.60 23.96 -37.58
C GLY A 381 -65.14 23.86 -36.13
N ALA A 382 -64.12 24.68 -35.80
CA ALA A 382 -64.03 25.65 -34.67
C ALA A 382 -62.59 25.62 -34.09
N SER A 383 -61.74 26.64 -34.31
CA SER A 383 -61.80 28.02 -33.78
C SER A 383 -61.84 28.04 -32.24
N TRP A 384 -60.71 28.39 -31.61
CA TRP A 384 -60.53 29.15 -30.34
C TRP A 384 -59.06 29.02 -29.90
N SER A 385 -58.23 30.02 -30.20
CA SER A 385 -57.92 31.20 -29.37
C SER A 385 -56.75 30.97 -28.39
N SER A 386 -55.56 31.37 -28.86
CA SER A 386 -54.41 31.69 -28.03
C SER A 386 -54.69 32.93 -27.17
N PRO A 387 -54.10 33.01 -25.96
CA PRO A 387 -53.67 34.29 -25.42
C PRO A 387 -52.14 34.32 -25.30
N CYS A 388 -51.55 35.27 -26.04
CA CYS A 388 -50.29 35.91 -25.69
C CYS A 388 -50.37 36.48 -24.26
N TRP A 389 -49.32 36.29 -23.47
CA TRP A 389 -48.99 37.19 -22.36
C TRP A 389 -47.66 37.89 -22.70
N PRO A 390 -47.65 39.24 -22.80
CA PRO A 390 -46.47 40.03 -23.11
C PRO A 390 -45.87 40.71 -21.86
N TRP A 391 -44.57 40.99 -21.95
CA TRP A 391 -43.82 42.11 -21.33
C TRP A 391 -43.72 42.09 -19.78
N GLY A 392 -42.60 42.41 -19.14
CA GLY A 392 -41.38 43.11 -19.52
C GLY A 392 -40.81 43.78 -18.25
N TRP A 393 -39.58 44.30 -18.36
CA TRP A 393 -38.85 45.18 -17.42
C TRP A 393 -38.00 44.50 -16.33
N CYS A 394 -36.80 44.98 -15.98
CA CYS A 394 -35.81 45.89 -16.58
C CYS A 394 -34.63 45.93 -15.58
N CYS A 395 -33.41 46.06 -16.11
CA CYS A 395 -32.27 46.84 -15.60
C CYS A 395 -31.95 46.86 -14.09
N CYS A 396 -30.73 46.45 -13.73
CA CYS A 396 -29.62 47.40 -13.47
C CYS A 396 -28.29 46.67 -13.22
N ALA A 397 -27.23 47.27 -13.77
CA ALA A 397 -25.82 46.92 -13.63
C ALA A 397 -25.25 47.38 -12.27
N ALA A 398 -24.11 46.79 -11.85
CA ALA A 398 -22.89 47.52 -11.45
C ALA A 398 -21.81 46.58 -10.86
N GLU A 399 -20.57 46.79 -11.31
CA GLU A 399 -19.28 46.47 -10.65
C GLU A 399 -19.25 46.93 -9.16
N ALA A 400 -18.46 46.42 -8.22
CA ALA A 400 -17.03 46.06 -8.19
C ALA A 400 -16.67 45.26 -6.89
N PRO A 401 -15.46 44.64 -6.77
CA PRO A 401 -14.91 44.03 -5.53
C PRO A 401 -14.12 45.10 -4.71
N PRO A 402 -13.33 44.82 -3.63
CA PRO A 402 -13.08 43.62 -2.81
C PRO A 402 -13.21 43.86 -1.28
N HIS A 403 -13.34 42.81 -0.46
CA HIS A 403 -13.01 42.88 0.97
C HIS A 403 -12.33 41.59 1.46
N GLY A 404 -11.03 41.68 1.71
CA GLY A 404 -10.42 41.12 2.92
C GLY A 404 -9.85 42.28 3.74
N PRO A 405 -9.18 42.06 4.89
CA PRO A 405 -9.11 40.86 5.74
C PRO A 405 -9.65 41.15 7.16
N THR A 406 -9.90 40.12 7.97
CA THR A 406 -9.91 40.28 9.45
C THR A 406 -9.18 39.11 10.10
N GLU A 407 -7.89 39.35 10.24
CA GLU A 407 -6.99 38.81 11.23
C GLU A 407 -7.65 38.90 12.62
N THR A 408 -7.99 37.74 13.22
CA THR A 408 -8.39 37.69 14.63
C THR A 408 -7.25 37.06 15.42
N ALA A 409 -6.43 37.94 16.00
CA ALA A 409 -5.45 37.60 17.01
C ALA A 409 -6.14 37.05 18.26
N GLY A 410 -6.08 35.73 18.46
CA GLY A 410 -6.47 35.06 19.70
C GLY A 410 -5.26 34.83 20.59
N ARG A 411 -4.91 35.84 21.39
CA ARG A 411 -3.93 35.79 22.48
C ARG A 411 -4.67 35.33 23.75
N ASN A 412 -4.34 34.16 24.30
CA ASN A 412 -4.59 33.79 25.70
C ASN A 412 -3.54 32.73 26.08
N ARG A 413 -2.54 33.13 26.84
CA ARG A 413 -2.46 33.05 28.31
C ARG A 413 -2.07 31.65 28.79
N ASP A 414 -0.78 31.55 29.10
CA ASP A 414 -0.24 31.07 30.37
C ASP A 414 -1.17 30.19 31.21
N LEU A 415 -0.88 28.89 31.20
CA LEU A 415 -1.02 28.06 32.39
C LEU A 415 0.31 27.33 32.60
N THR A 416 1.10 27.95 33.47
CA THR A 416 2.15 27.32 34.27
C THR A 416 1.53 26.17 35.08
N GLY A 417 2.04 24.96 34.84
CA GLY A 417 1.68 23.76 35.58
C GLY A 417 2.89 22.85 35.69
N THR A 418 3.85 23.26 36.51
CA THR A 418 4.98 22.46 36.98
C THR A 418 4.48 21.32 37.86
N ALA A 419 4.69 20.08 37.41
CA ALA A 419 4.65 18.91 38.28
C ALA A 419 5.78 17.95 37.88
N SER A 420 6.91 18.08 38.56
CA SER A 420 7.97 17.08 38.61
C SER A 420 7.48 15.81 39.31
N PRO A 421 7.72 14.61 38.75
CA PRO A 421 7.85 13.42 39.57
C PRO A 421 9.31 13.27 40.04
N ALA A 422 9.44 13.02 41.33
CA ALA A 422 10.68 12.77 42.06
C ALA A 422 11.44 11.52 41.56
N PRO A 423 12.77 11.44 41.81
CA PRO A 423 13.62 10.36 41.32
C PRO A 423 13.45 9.08 42.13
N GLY A 424 13.02 8.00 41.46
CA GLY A 424 13.06 6.65 42.00
C GLY A 424 14.50 6.14 42.06
N SER A 425 15.02 5.92 43.27
CA SER A 425 16.30 5.27 43.52
C SER A 425 16.22 3.74 43.28
N PRO A 426 17.35 3.10 42.94
CA PRO A 426 17.37 1.79 42.31
C PRO A 426 17.29 0.62 43.28
N HIS A 427 16.56 -0.42 42.86
CA HIS A 427 16.61 -1.74 43.49
C HIS A 427 17.98 -2.38 43.29
N ARG A 428 18.60 -2.66 44.44
CA ARG A 428 19.81 -3.46 44.62
C ARG A 428 19.44 -4.94 44.44
N GLY A 429 19.87 -5.54 43.34
CA GLY A 429 19.69 -6.96 43.04
C GLY A 429 21.01 -7.59 42.62
N THR A 430 21.71 -8.18 43.60
CA THR A 430 22.90 -9.01 43.42
C THR A 430 22.56 -10.33 42.73
N SER A 431 23.27 -10.69 41.67
CA SER A 431 23.76 -12.08 41.51
C SER A 431 24.85 -12.15 40.44
N ARG A 432 26.04 -12.59 40.89
CA ARG A 432 27.17 -12.99 40.07
C ARG A 432 26.88 -14.37 39.44
N ALA A 433 27.16 -14.53 38.16
CA ALA A 433 27.53 -15.83 37.60
C ALA A 433 28.75 -15.66 36.70
N ARG A 434 29.88 -16.20 37.15
CA ARG A 434 31.12 -16.39 36.38
C ARG A 434 30.91 -17.49 35.33
N PRO A 435 31.37 -17.34 34.08
CA PRO A 435 31.68 -18.47 33.21
C PRO A 435 33.07 -19.01 33.55
N GLY A 436 33.15 -20.32 33.85
CA GLY A 436 34.42 -21.04 34.01
C GLY A 436 35.10 -21.34 32.67
N PRO A 437 36.41 -21.65 32.66
CA PRO A 437 37.19 -21.82 31.45
C PRO A 437 36.96 -23.19 30.77
N THR A 438 36.81 -23.15 29.45
CA THR A 438 36.78 -24.30 28.55
C THR A 438 38.16 -24.96 28.44
N ARG A 439 38.17 -26.29 28.55
CA ARG A 439 39.35 -27.17 28.45
C ARG A 439 39.50 -27.65 27.00
N PRO A 440 40.71 -27.72 26.41
CA PRO A 440 40.90 -28.14 25.02
C PRO A 440 40.87 -29.67 24.87
N GLY A 441 40.08 -30.14 23.90
CA GLY A 441 39.91 -31.53 23.52
C GLY A 441 40.95 -32.00 22.49
N ARG A 442 41.83 -32.89 22.97
CA ARG A 442 42.55 -34.00 22.34
C ARG A 442 42.29 -34.31 20.84
N THR A 443 43.37 -34.29 20.09
CA THR A 443 43.61 -34.96 18.80
C THR A 443 43.68 -36.50 18.94
N PRO A 444 43.21 -37.28 17.96
CA PRO A 444 43.73 -38.61 17.69
C PRO A 444 44.43 -38.65 16.32
N GLY A 445 45.68 -39.14 16.33
CA GLY A 445 46.48 -39.36 15.14
C GLY A 445 45.99 -40.53 14.29
N ARG A 446 46.30 -40.46 13.00
CA ARG A 446 46.15 -41.58 12.07
C ARG A 446 47.51 -41.83 11.43
N ARG A 447 48.03 -43.05 11.66
CA ARG A 447 49.21 -43.59 10.99
C ARG A 447 48.84 -44.03 9.57
N THR A 448 49.86 -43.83 8.75
CA THR A 448 50.24 -44.29 7.40
C THR A 448 49.85 -45.72 7.00
N PRO A 449 50.00 -46.03 5.70
CA PRO A 449 51.13 -46.84 5.24
C PRO A 449 52.30 -46.02 4.67
#